data_AF-A0A3L5TR95-F1
#
_entry.id   AF-A0A3L5TR95-F1
#
_cell.length_a   1.000
_cell.length_b   1.000
_cell.length_c   1.000
_cell.angle_alpha   90.00
_cell.angle_beta   90.00
_cell.angle_gamma   90.00
#
_symmetry.space_group_name_H-M   'P 1'
#
loop_
_entity.id
_entity.type
_entity.pdbx_description
1 polymer ?
#
loop_
_entity_poly.entity_id
_entity_poly.type
_entity_poly.pdbx_seq_one_letter_code
_entity_poly.pdbx_strand_id
1 'polypeptide(L)'
;MKIVRHMTKIFRFTQNNRPGYMKSFTYENQYLRLADVVEPLWKRSYESQLSMKKHLVEKCMRKVFHILKDHKGLKIEDHPFLQTMKTEYGEKMCPVEDTIPSPVTKGYRYKNTCNLGPDIKGDSRTLGLYVGRSFDKTLTCVQPYFLSILSDRHKEIFKVAQEFLYQSSYEPKFKVEPHGNWKSVVVRSTTTGQDIVIFLFHPQRNSK
;
A
#
# COMPACT_ATOMS: atom_id res chain seq x y z
N MET A 1 -2.86 -15.76 22.09
CA MET A 1 -4.06 -15.03 21.57
C MET A 1 -4.03 -13.49 21.72
N LYS A 2 -3.33 -12.90 22.72
CA LYS A 2 -3.30 -11.44 22.93
C LYS A 2 -2.38 -10.65 21.95
N ILE A 3 -1.29 -11.26 21.48
CA ILE A 3 -0.33 -10.63 20.56
C ILE A 3 -0.94 -10.36 19.18
N VAL A 4 -1.73 -11.32 18.65
CA VAL A 4 -2.44 -11.18 17.36
C VAL A 4 -3.40 -9.99 17.40
N ARG A 5 -4.16 -9.82 18.50
CA ARG A 5 -5.09 -8.68 18.69
C ARG A 5 -4.37 -7.32 18.76
N HIS A 6 -3.12 -7.29 19.22
CA HIS A 6 -2.34 -6.05 19.34
C HIS A 6 -1.74 -5.62 17.99
N MET A 7 -1.29 -6.58 17.16
CA MET A 7 -0.90 -6.32 15.77
C MET A 7 -2.10 -5.84 14.93
N THR A 8 -3.31 -6.40 15.15
CA THR A 8 -4.54 -5.89 14.53
C THR A 8 -4.83 -4.44 14.95
N LYS A 9 -4.48 -4.04 16.18
CA LYS A 9 -4.63 -2.64 16.65
C LYS A 9 -3.61 -1.69 16.03
N ILE A 10 -2.37 -2.12 15.76
CA ILE A 10 -1.37 -1.30 15.04
C ILE A 10 -1.78 -1.11 13.58
N PHE A 11 -2.26 -2.17 12.92
CA PHE A 11 -2.82 -2.10 11.58
C PHE A 11 -4.10 -1.24 11.53
N ARG A 12 -4.92 -1.28 12.59
CA ARG A 12 -6.06 -0.36 12.77
C ARG A 12 -5.64 1.07 13.10
N PHE A 13 -4.52 1.30 13.78
CA PHE A 13 -4.01 2.66 14.04
C PHE A 13 -3.56 3.32 12.74
N THR A 14 -2.97 2.56 11.81
CA THR A 14 -2.70 3.02 10.43
C THR A 14 -3.97 3.20 9.58
N GLN A 15 -5.09 2.56 9.94
CA GLN A 15 -6.40 2.76 9.28
C GLN A 15 -7.21 3.92 9.90
N ASN A 16 -7.08 4.16 11.21
CA ASN A 16 -7.87 5.12 11.97
C ASN A 16 -7.30 6.55 11.92
N ASN A 17 -6.02 6.71 11.56
CA ASN A 17 -5.42 8.01 11.25
C ASN A 17 -5.51 8.35 9.74
N ARG A 18 -6.45 7.73 9.01
CA ARG A 18 -6.80 8.22 7.67
C ARG A 18 -7.54 9.55 7.85
N PRO A 19 -7.06 10.66 7.26
CA PRO A 19 -7.82 11.90 7.25
C PRO A 19 -9.21 11.62 6.68
N GLY A 20 -10.22 12.28 7.25
CA GLY A 20 -11.65 11.99 7.17
C GLY A 20 -12.08 11.18 5.96
N TYR A 21 -12.81 10.09 6.21
CA TYR A 21 -13.50 9.32 5.18
C TYR A 21 -14.39 10.29 4.37
N MET A 22 -13.91 10.76 3.22
CA MET A 22 -14.70 11.59 2.31
C MET A 22 -15.96 10.78 1.95
N LYS A 23 -17.12 11.38 2.21
CA LYS A 23 -18.45 10.72 2.22
C LYS A 23 -18.83 10.07 0.88
N SER A 24 -18.26 10.51 -0.25
CA SER A 24 -18.47 9.90 -1.57
C SER A 24 -17.16 9.79 -2.36
N PHE A 25 -17.03 8.72 -3.14
CA PHE A 25 -15.97 8.56 -4.15
C PHE A 25 -16.46 9.18 -5.46
N THR A 26 -15.76 10.18 -5.98
CA THR A 26 -16.20 11.00 -7.14
C THR A 26 -15.10 11.10 -8.18
N TYR A 27 -15.44 11.59 -9.38
CA TYR A 27 -14.49 11.68 -10.49
C TYR A 27 -13.35 12.66 -10.15
N GLU A 28 -13.68 13.71 -9.41
CA GLU A 28 -12.77 14.78 -8.99
C GLU A 28 -11.82 14.31 -7.90
N ASN A 29 -12.27 13.42 -7.01
CA ASN A 29 -11.47 13.00 -5.85
C ASN A 29 -10.77 11.64 -6.01
N GLN A 30 -11.08 10.87 -7.07
CA GLN A 30 -10.58 9.50 -7.25
C GLN A 30 -9.05 9.39 -7.15
N TYR A 31 -8.32 10.37 -7.70
CA TYR A 31 -6.85 10.38 -7.69
C TYR A 31 -6.31 10.62 -6.28
N LEU A 32 -6.88 11.59 -5.56
CA LEU A 32 -6.53 11.83 -4.15
C LEU A 32 -6.80 10.59 -3.29
N ARG A 33 -7.93 9.94 -3.52
CA ARG A 33 -8.32 8.71 -2.81
C ARG A 33 -7.39 7.56 -3.13
N LEU A 34 -6.95 7.42 -4.38
CA LEU A 34 -5.98 6.41 -4.77
C LEU A 34 -4.59 6.69 -4.16
N ALA A 35 -4.10 7.93 -4.17
CA ALA A 35 -2.84 8.28 -3.52
C ALA A 35 -2.89 8.05 -2.00
N ASP A 36 -4.00 8.35 -1.32
CA ASP A 36 -4.17 8.06 0.11
C ASP A 36 -4.05 6.56 0.43
N VAL A 37 -4.34 5.68 -0.53
CA VAL A 37 -4.21 4.22 -0.38
C VAL A 37 -2.81 3.73 -0.76
N VAL A 38 -2.27 4.21 -1.88
CA VAL A 38 -1.05 3.68 -2.50
C VAL A 38 0.23 4.37 -2.00
N GLU A 39 0.14 5.65 -1.65
CA GLU A 39 1.24 6.48 -1.19
C GLU A 39 0.86 7.20 0.13
N PRO A 40 0.61 6.50 1.26
CA PRO A 40 -0.12 7.08 2.40
C PRO A 40 0.46 8.34 3.06
N LEU A 41 1.73 8.68 2.76
CA LEU A 41 2.41 9.87 3.27
C LEU A 41 2.68 10.93 2.19
N TRP A 42 2.07 10.81 0.99
CA TRP A 42 2.33 11.68 -0.17
C TRP A 42 2.08 13.17 0.09
N LYS A 43 1.21 13.51 1.05
CA LYS A 43 0.90 14.88 1.48
C LYS A 43 1.95 15.49 2.43
N ARG A 44 3.01 14.76 2.76
CA ARG A 44 4.06 15.18 3.71
C ARG A 44 5.40 15.37 2.99
N SER A 45 6.17 16.37 3.41
CA SER A 45 7.55 16.53 2.97
C SER A 45 8.37 15.29 3.29
N TYR A 46 9.43 15.03 2.53
CA TYR A 46 10.21 13.81 2.69
C TYR A 46 10.86 13.71 4.08
N GLU A 47 11.36 14.82 4.60
CA GLU A 47 11.94 14.96 5.95
C GLU A 47 10.89 14.63 7.02
N SER A 48 9.66 15.13 6.84
CA SER A 48 8.54 14.81 7.73
C SER A 48 8.24 13.31 7.69
N GLN A 49 8.29 12.66 6.52
CA GLN A 49 8.10 11.21 6.42
C GLN A 49 9.17 10.43 7.18
N LEU A 50 10.44 10.82 7.09
CA LEU A 50 11.55 10.17 7.81
C LEU A 50 11.35 10.29 9.33
N SER A 51 11.06 11.50 9.82
CA SER A 51 10.80 11.76 11.24
C SER A 51 9.57 10.99 11.75
N MET A 52 8.49 10.93 10.95
CA MET A 52 7.30 10.15 11.29
C MET A 52 7.59 8.64 11.39
N LYS A 53 8.43 8.09 10.51
CA LYS A 53 8.84 6.67 10.54
C LYS A 53 9.66 6.37 11.79
N LYS A 54 10.64 7.20 12.12
CA LYS A 54 11.42 7.08 13.37
C LYS A 54 10.50 7.11 14.58
N HIS A 55 9.64 8.12 14.68
CA HIS A 55 8.71 8.28 15.80
C HIS A 55 7.77 7.07 15.94
N LEU A 56 7.31 6.49 14.82
CA LEU A 56 6.48 5.29 14.85
C LEU A 56 7.23 4.09 15.46
N VAL A 57 8.50 3.89 15.09
CA VAL A 57 9.36 2.85 15.67
C VAL A 57 9.53 3.07 17.17
N GLU A 58 9.91 4.28 17.59
CA GLU A 58 10.04 4.64 19.01
C GLU A 58 8.76 4.41 19.81
N LYS A 59 7.60 4.75 19.24
CA LYS A 59 6.29 4.52 19.84
C LYS A 59 5.99 3.02 19.98
N CYS A 60 6.34 2.21 18.98
CA CYS A 60 6.21 0.75 19.08
C CYS A 60 7.15 0.18 20.15
N MET A 61 8.40 0.65 20.23
CA MET A 61 9.37 0.20 21.23
C MET A 61 8.90 0.51 22.66
N ARG A 62 8.35 1.70 22.91
CA ARG A 62 7.72 2.05 24.20
C ARG A 62 6.54 1.14 24.54
N LYS A 63 5.71 0.81 23.55
CA LYS A 63 4.61 -0.14 23.77
C LYS A 63 5.11 -1.53 24.16
N VAL A 64 6.18 -2.02 23.52
CA VAL A 64 6.79 -3.32 23.88
C VAL A 64 7.33 -3.27 25.31
N PHE A 65 8.03 -2.20 25.69
CA PHE A 65 8.51 -2.00 27.05
C PHE A 65 7.38 -2.08 28.09
N HIS A 66 6.27 -1.36 27.87
CA HIS A 66 5.13 -1.41 28.78
C HIS A 66 4.45 -2.79 28.81
N ILE A 67 4.31 -3.46 27.67
CA ILE A 67 3.75 -4.83 27.62
C ILE A 67 4.61 -5.79 28.45
N LEU A 68 5.94 -5.70 28.34
CA LEU A 68 6.85 -6.57 29.11
C LEU A 68 6.76 -6.30 30.60
N LYS A 69 6.80 -5.02 31.00
CA LYS A 69 6.63 -4.59 32.39
C LYS A 69 5.32 -5.09 32.98
N ASP A 70 4.21 -4.88 32.27
CA ASP A 70 2.86 -5.18 32.76
C ASP A 70 2.56 -6.69 32.76
N HIS A 71 2.97 -7.43 31.73
CA HIS A 71 2.68 -8.86 31.62
C HIS A 71 3.40 -9.70 32.68
N LYS A 72 4.58 -9.26 33.10
CA LYS A 72 5.40 -10.00 34.07
C LYS A 72 5.31 -9.43 35.49
N GLY A 73 4.51 -8.37 35.70
CA GLY A 73 4.43 -7.67 36.98
C GLY A 73 5.81 -7.18 37.46
N LEU A 74 6.73 -6.94 36.53
CA LEU A 74 8.12 -6.62 36.86
C LEU A 74 8.17 -5.23 37.48
N LYS A 75 8.71 -5.15 38.69
CA LYS A 75 9.19 -3.88 39.21
C LYS A 75 10.46 -3.54 38.45
N ILE A 76 10.49 -2.34 37.88
CA ILE A 76 11.63 -1.87 37.09
C ILE A 76 12.91 -1.90 37.94
N GLU A 77 12.77 -1.55 39.23
CA GLU A 77 13.84 -1.56 40.24
C GLU A 77 14.50 -2.92 40.43
N ASP A 78 13.79 -4.02 40.21
CA ASP A 78 14.34 -5.37 40.42
C ASP A 78 15.07 -5.92 39.17
N HIS A 79 15.10 -5.17 38.07
CA HIS A 79 15.58 -5.67 36.79
C HIS A 79 16.54 -4.68 36.11
N PRO A 80 17.87 -4.86 36.22
CA PRO A 80 18.87 -3.92 35.70
C PRO A 80 18.67 -3.55 34.22
N PHE A 81 18.26 -4.53 33.41
CA PHE A 81 17.89 -4.30 32.01
C PHE A 81 16.74 -3.28 31.87
N LEU A 82 15.65 -3.40 32.63
CA LEU A 82 14.52 -2.46 32.55
C LEU A 82 14.87 -1.09 33.11
N GLN A 83 15.75 -1.02 34.11
CA GLN A 83 16.28 0.25 34.60
C GLN A 83 17.00 0.99 33.48
N THR A 84 17.93 0.31 32.80
CA THR A 84 18.69 0.85 31.65
C THR A 84 17.75 1.39 30.57
N MET A 85 16.72 0.62 30.19
CA MET A 85 15.74 1.06 29.19
C MET A 85 14.99 2.33 29.63
N LYS A 86 14.69 2.48 30.92
CA LYS A 86 14.00 3.64 31.46
C LYS A 86 14.92 4.86 31.54
N THR A 87 16.12 4.69 32.07
CA THR A 87 17.06 5.79 32.37
C THR A 87 17.78 6.28 31.11
N GLU A 88 18.30 5.38 30.29
CA GLU A 88 19.12 5.75 29.13
C GLU A 88 18.28 5.93 27.87
N TYR A 89 17.25 5.09 27.68
CA TYR A 89 16.52 5.03 26.42
C TYR A 89 15.09 5.55 26.49
N GLY A 90 14.70 6.23 27.58
CA GLY A 90 13.38 6.87 27.70
C GLY A 90 12.23 5.89 27.48
N GLU A 91 12.33 4.73 28.13
CA GLU A 91 11.35 3.62 28.06
C GLU A 91 11.28 2.94 26.68
N LYS A 92 12.32 3.07 25.85
CA LYS A 92 12.49 2.30 24.62
C LYS A 92 13.33 1.06 24.90
N MET A 93 13.05 -0.04 24.20
CA MET A 93 13.77 -1.32 24.34
C MET A 93 15.22 -1.29 23.82
N CYS A 94 15.59 -0.24 23.08
CA CYS A 94 16.96 0.06 22.65
C CYS A 94 16.99 1.49 22.07
N PRO A 95 18.18 2.07 21.81
CA PRO A 95 18.32 3.27 20.99
C PRO A 95 17.68 3.09 19.62
N VAL A 96 17.10 4.17 19.07
CA VAL A 96 16.51 4.19 17.73
C VAL A 96 17.23 5.25 16.91
N GLU A 97 18.00 4.79 15.93
CA GLU A 97 18.69 5.65 14.97
C GLU A 97 17.73 6.35 14.01
N ASP A 98 18.25 7.31 13.25
CA ASP A 98 17.48 7.99 12.22
C ASP A 98 17.12 7.05 11.06
N THR A 99 15.98 7.32 10.42
CA THR A 99 15.57 6.56 9.24
C THR A 99 16.50 6.90 8.08
N ILE A 100 17.21 5.89 7.56
CA ILE A 100 18.08 6.05 6.39
C ILE A 100 17.24 6.51 5.18
N PRO A 101 17.56 7.66 4.56
CA PRO A 101 16.83 8.15 3.41
C PRO A 101 17.11 7.29 2.16
N SER A 102 16.09 7.13 1.33
CA SER A 102 16.20 6.56 -0.01
C SER A 102 16.90 7.58 -0.91
N PRO A 103 17.83 7.14 -1.79
CA PRO A 103 18.46 8.02 -2.77
C PRO A 103 17.47 8.50 -3.84
N VAL A 104 16.34 7.80 -4.03
CA VAL A 104 15.30 8.12 -5.01
C VAL A 104 13.94 8.11 -4.33
N THR A 105 13.15 9.16 -4.52
CA THR A 105 11.84 9.36 -3.86
C THR A 105 10.65 9.35 -4.81
N LYS A 106 10.89 9.47 -6.13
CA LYS A 106 9.88 9.39 -7.19
C LYS A 106 10.28 8.32 -8.20
N GLY A 107 9.32 7.63 -8.79
CA GLY A 107 9.55 6.60 -9.81
C GLY A 107 10.37 5.40 -9.33
N TYR A 108 10.57 5.23 -8.02
CA TYR A 108 11.46 4.22 -7.45
C TYR A 108 10.92 2.80 -7.56
N ARG A 109 9.64 2.62 -7.86
CA ARG A 109 8.99 1.31 -7.81
C ARG A 109 9.27 0.52 -9.09
N TYR A 110 10.24 -0.37 -9.02
CA TYR A 110 10.66 -1.23 -10.14
C TYR A 110 9.62 -2.28 -10.57
N LYS A 111 8.63 -2.62 -9.73
CA LYS A 111 7.54 -3.56 -10.04
C LYS A 111 6.18 -2.94 -9.74
N ASN A 112 5.37 -2.80 -10.78
CA ASN A 112 4.01 -2.27 -10.68
C ASN A 112 3.02 -3.29 -11.24
N THR A 113 1.83 -3.35 -10.65
CA THR A 113 0.75 -4.25 -11.08
C THR A 113 -0.54 -3.47 -11.15
N CYS A 114 -1.13 -3.41 -12.33
CA CYS A 114 -2.47 -2.86 -12.54
C CYS A 114 -3.44 -4.00 -12.80
N ASN A 115 -4.63 -3.92 -12.22
CA ASN A 115 -5.72 -4.85 -12.45
C ASN A 115 -6.72 -4.22 -13.41
N LEU A 116 -7.51 -5.04 -14.08
CA LEU A 116 -8.67 -4.53 -14.80
C LEU A 116 -9.85 -4.33 -13.84
N GLY A 117 -10.74 -3.39 -14.12
CA GLY A 117 -11.89 -3.11 -13.27
C GLY A 117 -12.80 -2.03 -13.82
N PRO A 118 -14.05 -1.95 -13.34
CA PRO A 118 -14.92 -0.83 -13.64
C PRO A 118 -14.31 0.46 -13.08
N ASP A 119 -14.18 1.48 -13.94
CA ASP A 119 -13.90 2.83 -13.48
C ASP A 119 -15.16 3.48 -12.87
N ILE A 120 -15.05 4.77 -12.54
CA ILE A 120 -16.16 5.51 -11.95
C ILE A 120 -17.32 5.76 -12.92
N LYS A 121 -17.07 5.67 -14.23
CA LYS A 121 -18.09 5.78 -15.28
C LYS A 121 -18.69 4.41 -15.63
N GLY A 122 -18.16 3.33 -15.08
CA GLY A 122 -18.60 1.96 -15.33
C GLY A 122 -17.87 1.26 -16.48
N ASP A 123 -16.81 1.85 -17.03
CA ASP A 123 -15.98 1.18 -18.04
C ASP A 123 -15.20 0.04 -17.39
N SER A 124 -15.66 -1.18 -17.68
CA SER A 124 -15.13 -2.43 -17.17
C SER A 124 -13.68 -2.66 -17.62
N ARG A 125 -13.23 -2.11 -18.76
CA ARG A 125 -11.90 -2.40 -19.32
C ARG A 125 -10.80 -1.48 -18.78
N THR A 126 -11.03 -0.75 -17.70
CA THR A 126 -10.03 0.15 -17.13
C THR A 126 -8.91 -0.60 -16.43
N LEU A 127 -7.67 -0.40 -16.89
CA LEU A 127 -6.45 -0.91 -16.30
C LEU A 127 -5.92 0.07 -15.25
N GLY A 128 -5.99 -0.32 -13.98
CA GLY A 128 -5.65 0.57 -12.89
C GLY A 128 -5.45 -0.10 -11.54
N LEU A 129 -5.59 0.69 -10.49
CA LEU A 129 -5.50 0.25 -9.11
C LEU A 129 -6.86 0.42 -8.44
N TYR A 130 -7.22 -0.55 -7.60
CA TYR A 130 -8.50 -0.51 -6.93
C TYR A 130 -8.52 0.45 -5.74
N VAL A 131 -9.56 1.27 -5.69
CA VAL A 131 -9.96 2.05 -4.53
C VAL A 131 -11.31 1.52 -4.03
N GLY A 132 -11.53 1.54 -2.71
CA GLY A 132 -12.77 1.06 -2.10
C GLY A 132 -12.63 -0.34 -1.48
N ARG A 133 -13.77 -1.00 -1.23
CA ARG A 133 -13.83 -2.28 -0.53
C ARG A 133 -14.41 -3.35 -1.45
N SER A 134 -13.71 -4.47 -1.58
CA SER A 134 -14.17 -5.58 -2.43
C SER A 134 -15.44 -6.27 -1.90
N PHE A 135 -15.71 -6.21 -0.59
CA PHE A 135 -16.91 -6.84 0.00
C PHE A 135 -18.17 -6.01 -0.24
N ASP A 136 -18.04 -4.68 -0.28
CA ASP A 136 -19.18 -3.76 -0.39
C ASP A 136 -19.54 -3.44 -1.85
N LYS A 137 -18.95 -4.15 -2.84
CA LYS A 137 -19.08 -3.89 -4.29
C LYS A 137 -18.79 -2.44 -4.72
N THR A 138 -18.07 -1.66 -3.91
CA THR A 138 -17.67 -0.27 -4.18
C THR A 138 -16.25 -0.17 -4.75
N LEU A 139 -15.80 -1.25 -5.41
CA LEU A 139 -14.45 -1.34 -5.92
C LEU A 139 -14.37 -0.59 -7.26
N THR A 140 -13.66 0.53 -7.29
CA THR A 140 -13.46 1.31 -8.51
C THR A 140 -12.00 1.23 -8.94
N CYS A 141 -11.78 1.01 -10.23
CA CYS A 141 -10.46 0.99 -10.85
C CYS A 141 -10.06 2.39 -11.28
N VAL A 142 -8.90 2.86 -10.81
CA VAL A 142 -8.38 4.20 -11.14
C VAL A 142 -7.04 4.06 -11.81
N GLN A 143 -6.87 4.73 -12.96
CA GLN A 143 -5.60 4.75 -13.67
C GLN A 143 -4.51 5.43 -12.81
N PRO A 144 -3.31 4.85 -12.70
CA PRO A 144 -2.33 5.23 -11.68
C PRO A 144 -1.35 6.33 -12.14
N TYR A 145 -1.61 7.01 -13.26
CA TYR A 145 -0.58 7.82 -13.95
C TYR A 145 -0.09 9.04 -13.16
N PHE A 146 -0.88 9.54 -12.22
CA PHE A 146 -0.53 10.67 -11.35
C PHE A 146 0.32 10.24 -10.13
N LEU A 147 0.46 8.93 -9.87
CA LEU A 147 1.21 8.42 -8.73
C LEU A 147 2.71 8.70 -8.90
N SER A 148 3.30 9.24 -7.84
CA SER A 148 4.71 9.64 -7.80
C SER A 148 5.66 8.45 -7.73
N ILE A 149 5.20 7.29 -7.23
CA ILE A 149 6.03 6.09 -7.08
C ILE A 149 6.24 5.33 -8.40
N LEU A 150 5.39 5.57 -9.41
CA LEU A 150 5.52 4.98 -10.75
C LEU A 150 6.52 5.79 -11.58
N SER A 151 7.45 5.11 -12.24
CA SER A 151 8.30 5.73 -13.25
C SER A 151 7.50 6.09 -14.50
N ASP A 152 7.94 7.10 -15.25
CA ASP A 152 7.25 7.52 -16.47
C ASP A 152 7.19 6.40 -17.52
N ARG A 153 8.27 5.61 -17.60
CA ARG A 153 8.34 4.39 -18.41
C ARG A 153 7.25 3.37 -18.07
N HIS A 154 7.00 3.11 -16.78
CA HIS A 154 5.89 2.23 -16.38
C HIS A 154 4.52 2.84 -16.71
N LYS A 155 4.36 4.16 -16.58
CA LYS A 155 3.11 4.85 -16.96
C LYS A 155 2.82 4.69 -18.45
N GLU A 156 3.83 4.86 -19.30
CA GLU A 156 3.74 4.65 -20.75
C GLU A 156 3.38 3.20 -21.10
N ILE A 157 4.07 2.23 -20.52
CA ILE A 157 3.78 0.80 -20.73
C ILE A 157 2.33 0.49 -20.34
N PHE A 158 1.82 1.01 -19.23
CA PHE A 158 0.43 0.81 -18.84
C PHE A 158 -0.58 1.49 -19.77
N LYS A 159 -0.24 2.62 -20.41
CA LYS A 159 -1.10 3.25 -21.44
C LYS A 159 -1.17 2.37 -22.69
N VAL A 160 -0.03 1.89 -23.19
CA VAL A 160 0.00 0.97 -24.33
C VAL A 160 -0.73 -0.34 -24.02
N ALA A 161 -0.55 -0.89 -22.81
CA ALA A 161 -1.28 -2.08 -22.37
C ALA A 161 -2.79 -1.84 -22.27
N GLN A 162 -3.23 -0.65 -21.84
CA GLN A 162 -4.64 -0.27 -21.81
C GLN A 162 -5.25 -0.26 -23.22
N GLU A 163 -4.55 0.31 -24.20
CA GLU A 163 -4.97 0.34 -25.61
C GLU A 163 -5.09 -1.08 -26.19
N PHE A 164 -4.09 -1.92 -25.95
CA PHE A 164 -4.12 -3.34 -26.34
C PHE A 164 -5.35 -4.07 -25.75
N LEU A 165 -5.65 -3.83 -24.46
CA LEU A 165 -6.78 -4.47 -23.79
C LEU A 165 -8.14 -3.98 -24.30
N TYR A 166 -8.25 -2.73 -24.79
CA TYR A 166 -9.46 -2.27 -25.48
C TYR A 166 -9.70 -2.99 -26.80
N GLN A 167 -8.64 -3.31 -27.54
CA GLN A 167 -8.72 -4.02 -28.83
C GLN A 167 -8.95 -5.53 -28.68
N SER A 168 -8.78 -6.08 -27.47
CA SER A 168 -9.00 -7.49 -27.21
C SER A 168 -10.48 -7.89 -27.31
N SER A 169 -10.74 -9.06 -27.91
CA SER A 169 -12.05 -9.71 -27.93
C SER A 169 -12.41 -10.41 -26.60
N TYR A 170 -11.44 -10.59 -25.70
CA TYR A 170 -11.65 -11.22 -24.40
C TYR A 170 -12.07 -10.20 -23.33
N GLU A 171 -13.00 -10.62 -22.49
CA GLU A 171 -13.50 -9.79 -21.39
C GLU A 171 -12.52 -9.76 -20.21
N PRO A 172 -12.48 -8.66 -19.47
CA PRO A 172 -11.78 -8.62 -18.19
C PRO A 172 -12.40 -9.55 -17.12
N LYS A 173 -11.56 -9.96 -16.16
CA LYS A 173 -11.94 -10.69 -14.95
C LYS A 173 -11.63 -9.83 -13.73
N PHE A 174 -12.64 -9.17 -13.17
CA PHE A 174 -12.47 -8.36 -11.97
C PHE A 174 -12.54 -9.19 -10.70
N LYS A 175 -12.11 -8.60 -9.58
CA LYS A 175 -12.05 -9.29 -8.28
C LYS A 175 -13.40 -9.84 -7.78
N VAL A 176 -14.52 -9.25 -8.21
CA VAL A 176 -15.87 -9.59 -7.75
C VAL A 176 -16.62 -10.45 -8.78
N GLU A 177 -16.11 -10.56 -10.01
CA GLU A 177 -16.78 -11.28 -11.09
C GLU A 177 -16.25 -12.71 -11.24
N PRO A 178 -17.14 -13.71 -11.37
CA PRO A 178 -16.72 -15.10 -11.53
C PRO A 178 -16.13 -15.39 -12.92
N HIS A 179 -16.47 -14.58 -13.93
CA HIS A 179 -16.14 -14.79 -15.33
C HIS A 179 -15.13 -13.77 -15.88
N GLY A 180 -14.69 -13.96 -17.12
CA GLY A 180 -13.68 -13.13 -17.77
C GLY A 180 -12.30 -13.78 -17.86
N ASN A 181 -11.44 -13.19 -18.68
CA ASN A 181 -10.11 -13.72 -18.98
C ASN A 181 -8.99 -12.81 -18.47
N TRP A 182 -9.00 -11.52 -18.84
CA TRP A 182 -7.90 -10.63 -18.48
C TRP A 182 -7.97 -10.19 -17.03
N LYS A 183 -6.95 -10.49 -16.24
CA LYS A 183 -6.94 -10.17 -14.81
C LYS A 183 -6.14 -8.92 -14.50
N SER A 184 -4.89 -8.90 -14.92
CA SER A 184 -3.95 -7.84 -14.55
C SER A 184 -2.75 -7.79 -15.50
N VAL A 185 -2.07 -6.65 -15.48
CA VAL A 185 -0.79 -6.43 -16.15
C VAL A 185 0.25 -6.11 -15.09
N VAL A 186 1.38 -6.79 -15.14
CA VAL A 186 2.54 -6.53 -14.29
C VAL A 186 3.66 -5.99 -15.16
N VAL A 187 4.26 -4.89 -14.73
CA VAL A 187 5.45 -4.32 -15.38
C VAL A 187 6.59 -4.38 -14.38
N ARG A 188 7.76 -4.85 -14.83
CA ARG A 188 9.00 -4.86 -14.07
C ARG A 188 10.12 -4.23 -14.87
N SER A 189 10.84 -3.26 -14.32
CA SER A 189 12.12 -2.81 -14.87
C SER A 189 13.28 -3.48 -14.14
N THR A 190 14.33 -3.78 -14.89
CA THR A 190 15.61 -4.30 -14.40
C THR A 190 16.61 -3.15 -14.21
N THR A 191 17.70 -3.41 -13.49
CA THR A 191 18.78 -2.42 -13.31
C THR A 191 19.53 -2.11 -14.60
N THR A 192 19.43 -2.96 -15.63
CA THR A 192 19.99 -2.75 -16.97
C THR A 192 19.07 -1.95 -17.89
N GLY A 193 17.93 -1.46 -17.38
CA GLY A 193 16.99 -0.63 -18.15
C GLY A 193 16.02 -1.41 -19.04
N GLN A 194 16.02 -2.74 -18.98
CA GLN A 194 15.05 -3.58 -19.69
C GLN A 194 13.74 -3.71 -18.90
N ASP A 195 12.61 -3.83 -19.61
CA ASP A 195 11.31 -4.10 -18.98
C ASP A 195 10.75 -5.46 -19.37
N ILE A 196 10.02 -6.03 -18.42
CA ILE A 196 9.23 -7.23 -18.59
C ILE A 196 7.77 -6.85 -18.35
N VAL A 197 6.94 -7.09 -19.36
CA VAL A 197 5.49 -6.90 -19.29
C VAL A 197 4.83 -8.27 -19.24
N ILE A 198 4.05 -8.52 -18.19
CA ILE A 198 3.40 -9.81 -17.95
C ILE A 198 1.90 -9.57 -17.91
N PHE A 199 1.18 -10.11 -18.89
CA PHE A 199 -0.27 -10.13 -18.87
C PHE A 199 -0.75 -11.40 -18.17
N LEU A 200 -1.58 -11.25 -17.14
CA LEU A 200 -2.24 -12.37 -16.48
C LEU A 200 -3.59 -12.63 -17.14
N PHE A 201 -3.67 -13.76 -17.82
CA PHE A 201 -4.85 -14.26 -18.51
C PHE A 201 -5.35 -15.53 -17.84
N HIS A 202 -6.66 -15.63 -17.63
CA HIS A 202 -7.31 -16.83 -17.15
C HIS A 202 -8.01 -17.53 -18.33
N PRO A 203 -7.50 -18.69 -18.78
CA PRO A 203 -8.19 -19.46 -19.80
C PRO A 203 -9.49 -20.00 -19.23
N GLN A 204 -10.61 -19.58 -19.80
CA GLN A 204 -11.92 -20.17 -19.50
C GLN A 204 -12.04 -21.48 -20.28
N ARG A 205 -12.66 -22.51 -19.69
CA ARG A 205 -13.00 -23.72 -20.46
C ARG A 205 -13.97 -23.31 -21.56
N ASN A 206 -13.54 -23.42 -22.80
CA ASN A 206 -14.45 -23.40 -23.93
C ASN A 206 -15.30 -24.66 -23.82
N SER A 207 -16.55 -24.55 -23.36
CA SER A 207 -17.56 -25.54 -23.73
C SER A 207 -17.77 -25.40 -25.23
N LYS A 208 -17.04 -26.19 -26.01
CA LYS A 208 -17.47 -26.57 -27.36
C LYS A 208 -18.65 -27.53 -27.23
#